data_AF-A0AA36I957-F1
#
_entry.id   AF-A0AA36I957-F1
#
_cell.length_a   1.000
_cell.length_b   1.000
_cell.length_c   1.000
_cell.angle_alpha   90.00
_cell.angle_beta   90.00
_cell.angle_gamma   90.00
#
_symmetry.space_group_name_H-M   'P 1'
#
loop_
_entity.id
_entity.type
_entity.pdbx_description
1 polymer ?
#
loop_
_entity_poly.entity_id
_entity_poly.type
_entity_poly.pdbx_seq_one_letter_code
_entity_poly.pdbx_strand_id
1 'polypeptide(L)'
;MATRAVGFALRLSPGRASLRKPLAVRCFSIDPYDGGQDPYSPGRSKSRFDDSGRDFRGQGRSDGGRSDGGRFDRGKDFGGRRGYDTPLTGGSMPDRMGSLGQNLKHMNWQQEELVNVQKNFYKEHPEIAAMTEQQVAESLKALNANIEGRKPHPRPVTRFDCIGLPEDLLQTVKGAGFDQPTPIQAVGWPAALSGRDMVGIAQTGSGKTLAYLLPGLIHIAEQPALLAGDGPIALVMAPTRELAMQIHSEVMRFTDGSRIRSTAVFGGVNRYSQASDLRRGVEILIATPGRLLDFLESGTTNLKRVTYLNLDEADRMLDMGFEPQIRKVVSQIRPDRQTLMWSATWPKEIQRLARDFCREETP
;
A
#
# COMPACT_ATOMS: atom_id res chain seq x y z
N MET A 1 -2.96 -2.46 -54.99
CA MET A 1 -1.86 -3.15 -54.29
C MET A 1 -2.05 -2.96 -52.80
N ALA A 2 -2.22 -4.06 -52.08
CA ALA A 2 -2.71 -4.13 -50.71
C ALA A 2 -1.63 -3.82 -49.67
N THR A 3 -1.98 -3.07 -48.62
CA THR A 3 -1.14 -2.88 -47.43
C THR A 3 -1.65 -3.80 -46.32
N ARG A 4 -0.76 -4.68 -45.86
CA ARG A 4 -0.99 -5.79 -44.93
C ARG A 4 -1.36 -5.31 -43.52
N ALA A 5 -2.52 -5.74 -43.04
CA ALA A 5 -2.80 -5.92 -41.62
C ALA A 5 -2.17 -7.26 -41.18
N VAL A 6 -1.34 -7.24 -40.14
CA VAL A 6 -0.88 -8.46 -39.46
C VAL A 6 -1.50 -8.46 -38.08
N GLY A 7 -2.63 -9.15 -37.95
CA GLY A 7 -3.25 -9.48 -36.68
C GLY A 7 -2.44 -10.56 -35.97
N PHE A 8 -2.10 -10.32 -34.70
CA PHE A 8 -1.53 -11.33 -33.83
C PHE A 8 -2.67 -12.04 -33.09
N ALA A 9 -3.14 -13.15 -33.67
CA ALA A 9 -4.11 -14.05 -33.04
C ALA A 9 -3.40 -14.91 -31.98
N LEU A 10 -3.72 -14.70 -30.70
CA LEU A 10 -3.35 -15.58 -29.60
C LEU A 10 -4.14 -16.90 -29.74
N ARG A 11 -3.47 -17.94 -30.26
CA ARG A 11 -3.94 -19.34 -30.19
C ARG A 11 -3.85 -19.84 -28.75
N LEU A 12 -4.98 -20.14 -28.13
CA LEU A 12 -5.05 -20.96 -26.93
C LEU A 12 -5.20 -22.44 -27.34
N SER A 13 -4.20 -23.27 -27.02
CA SER A 13 -4.30 -24.73 -27.13
C SER A 13 -5.10 -25.32 -25.96
N PRO A 14 -5.97 -26.32 -26.17
CA PRO A 14 -6.64 -27.02 -25.07
C PRO A 14 -5.75 -28.17 -24.57
N GLY A 15 -5.41 -28.18 -23.28
CA GLY A 15 -4.58 -29.25 -22.72
C GLY A 15 -4.47 -29.27 -21.21
N ARG A 16 -5.06 -30.32 -20.62
CA ARG A 16 -4.92 -30.85 -19.25
C ARG A 16 -5.55 -30.04 -18.10
N ALA A 17 -6.77 -30.46 -17.76
CA ALA A 17 -7.37 -30.33 -16.45
C ALA A 17 -6.48 -31.01 -15.40
N SER A 18 -5.64 -30.20 -14.74
CA SER A 18 -5.06 -30.52 -13.43
C SER A 18 -6.02 -29.99 -12.38
N LEU A 19 -6.39 -30.83 -11.41
CA LEU A 19 -7.26 -30.48 -10.28
C LEU A 19 -6.75 -29.22 -9.56
N ARG A 20 -7.31 -28.05 -9.89
CA ARG A 20 -7.08 -26.81 -9.15
C ARG A 20 -8.12 -26.72 -8.04
N LYS A 21 -7.62 -26.63 -6.80
CA LYS A 21 -8.41 -26.33 -5.60
C LYS A 21 -9.31 -25.10 -5.85
N PRO A 22 -10.53 -25.05 -5.29
CA PRO A 22 -11.49 -24.00 -5.58
C PRO A 22 -10.99 -22.63 -5.11
N LEU A 23 -11.11 -21.63 -5.99
CA LEU A 23 -10.81 -20.21 -5.80
C LEU A 23 -11.66 -19.64 -4.66
N ALA A 24 -11.08 -19.34 -3.50
CA ALA A 24 -11.78 -18.67 -2.40
C ALA A 24 -11.52 -17.16 -2.49
N VAL A 25 -12.50 -16.39 -2.99
CA VAL A 25 -12.54 -14.95 -2.68
C VAL A 25 -12.86 -14.83 -1.20
N ARG A 26 -11.88 -14.43 -0.38
CA ARG A 26 -12.12 -14.09 1.03
C ARG A 26 -12.11 -12.59 1.20
N CYS A 27 -13.22 -12.07 1.71
CA CYS A 27 -13.35 -10.67 2.13
C CYS A 27 -13.52 -10.66 3.65
N PHE A 28 -12.58 -10.04 4.37
CA PHE A 28 -12.76 -9.67 5.77
C PHE A 28 -13.33 -8.26 5.80
N SER A 29 -14.40 -8.00 6.53
CA SER A 29 -14.99 -6.66 6.65
C SER A 29 -14.83 -6.19 8.09
N ILE A 30 -14.24 -5.01 8.29
CA ILE A 30 -13.96 -4.46 9.63
C ILE A 30 -14.43 -2.99 9.76
N ASP A 31 -15.00 -2.62 10.91
CA ASP A 31 -15.86 -1.43 11.06
C ASP A 31 -15.15 -0.06 11.03
N PRO A 32 -15.89 1.01 10.65
CA PRO A 32 -15.44 2.39 10.84
C PRO A 32 -15.65 2.86 12.29
N TYR A 33 -14.53 3.12 12.97
CA TYR A 33 -14.44 3.68 14.33
C TYR A 33 -15.21 5.00 14.56
N ASP A 34 -15.98 5.05 15.66
CA ASP A 34 -16.48 6.27 16.31
C ASP A 34 -15.54 6.68 17.46
N GLY A 35 -15.23 7.96 17.58
CA GLY A 35 -14.11 8.51 18.34
C GLY A 35 -14.05 8.16 19.83
N GLY A 36 -13.22 7.18 20.24
CA GLY A 36 -12.94 6.88 21.66
C GLY A 36 -11.61 6.16 21.94
N GLN A 37 -10.60 6.96 22.33
CA GLN A 37 -9.30 6.62 22.98
C GLN A 37 -8.35 5.58 22.34
N ASP A 38 -7.16 6.07 22.00
CA ASP A 38 -6.05 5.37 21.33
C ASP A 38 -5.22 4.50 22.31
N PRO A 39 -4.97 3.21 22.01
CA PRO A 39 -4.14 2.31 22.84
C PRO A 39 -2.63 2.62 22.80
N TYR A 40 -2.16 3.59 21.99
CA TYR A 40 -0.76 4.01 21.97
C TYR A 40 -0.40 5.10 23.00
N SER A 41 -0.96 5.02 24.22
CA SER A 41 -0.41 5.77 25.35
C SER A 41 0.80 5.04 25.93
N PRO A 42 2.02 5.62 25.92
CA PRO A 42 3.15 5.01 26.58
C PRO A 42 2.88 5.02 28.10
N GLY A 43 2.62 3.83 28.64
CA GLY A 43 2.48 3.58 30.05
C GLY A 43 3.67 4.16 30.82
N ARG A 44 3.37 5.07 31.73
CA ARG A 44 4.31 5.77 32.58
C ARG A 44 4.94 4.77 33.57
N SER A 45 6.07 4.17 33.21
CA SER A 45 6.88 3.35 34.12
C SER A 45 7.50 4.24 35.19
N LYS A 46 6.95 4.17 36.41
CA LYS A 46 7.51 4.81 37.60
C LYS A 46 8.94 4.31 37.85
N SER A 47 9.86 5.26 37.95
CA SER A 47 11.17 5.09 38.58
C SER A 47 11.04 4.51 39.98
N ARG A 48 11.72 3.39 40.25
CA ARG A 48 12.15 3.02 41.59
C ARG A 48 13.67 3.07 41.62
N PHE A 49 14.18 4.05 42.35
CA PHE A 49 15.49 3.99 42.98
C PHE A 49 15.54 2.71 43.83
N ASP A 50 16.63 1.95 43.70
CA ASP A 50 17.21 1.28 44.85
C ASP A 50 18.73 1.35 44.73
N ASP A 51 19.28 1.96 45.77
CA ASP A 51 20.67 2.16 46.10
C ASP A 51 21.20 0.89 46.77
N SER A 52 22.29 0.34 46.26
CA SER A 52 23.20 -0.46 47.07
C SER A 52 24.58 -0.50 46.42
N GLY A 53 25.49 0.23 47.04
CA GLY A 53 26.88 0.34 46.61
C GLY A 53 27.66 -0.97 46.62
N ARG A 54 28.77 -0.95 45.90
CA ARG A 54 29.99 -1.66 46.29
C ARG A 54 31.20 -1.05 45.57
N ASP A 55 32.09 -0.50 46.38
CA ASP A 55 33.43 -0.06 46.04
C ASP A 55 34.25 -1.20 45.44
N PHE A 56 35.06 -0.89 44.42
CA PHE A 56 36.36 -1.53 44.25
C PHE A 56 37.37 -0.54 43.65
N ARG A 57 38.37 -0.22 44.47
CA ARG A 57 39.62 0.45 44.11
C ARG A 57 40.50 -0.45 43.23
N GLY A 58 41.24 0.16 42.32
CA GLY A 58 42.47 -0.38 41.71
C GLY A 58 42.98 0.58 40.63
N GLN A 59 43.91 1.49 40.95
CA GLN A 59 45.32 1.43 40.50
C GLN A 59 45.45 1.01 39.03
N GLY A 60 45.78 1.86 38.07
CA GLY A 60 46.89 2.81 38.03
C GLY A 60 47.90 2.30 36.99
N ARG A 61 48.24 3.13 35.99
CA ARG A 61 49.61 3.34 35.46
C ARG A 61 49.58 4.14 34.16
N SER A 62 50.43 5.16 34.19
CA SER A 62 50.90 6.00 33.11
C SER A 62 51.94 5.27 32.25
N ASP A 63 52.05 5.65 30.97
CA ASP A 63 53.28 5.85 30.17
C ASP A 63 52.79 6.33 28.79
N GLY A 64 53.27 7.39 28.14
CA GLY A 64 54.61 7.98 28.16
C GLY A 64 55.33 7.64 26.86
N GLY A 65 55.33 8.51 25.85
CA GLY A 65 56.12 8.30 24.63
C GLY A 65 55.88 9.34 23.54
N ARG A 66 56.89 10.15 23.25
CA ARG A 66 56.95 11.30 22.33
C ARG A 66 57.91 11.00 21.17
N SER A 67 57.77 11.81 20.09
CA SER A 67 58.78 12.18 19.08
C SER A 67 59.17 11.10 18.06
N ASP A 68 59.66 11.35 16.83
CA ASP A 68 60.01 12.51 15.99
C ASP A 68 60.07 11.93 14.54
N GLY A 69 59.70 12.62 13.46
CA GLY A 69 60.64 13.42 12.68
C GLY A 69 61.08 12.70 11.37
N GLY A 70 61.06 13.39 10.22
CA GLY A 70 61.78 12.96 9.00
C GLY A 70 61.15 13.31 7.65
N ARG A 71 61.79 14.21 6.90
CA ARG A 71 61.48 14.69 5.53
C ARG A 71 62.32 14.00 4.44
N PHE A 72 61.93 14.28 3.17
CA PHE A 72 62.69 14.24 1.89
C PHE A 72 62.80 12.86 1.19
N ASP A 73 62.85 12.67 -0.14
CA ASP A 73 62.83 13.52 -1.35
C ASP A 73 62.38 12.65 -2.58
N ARG A 74 62.24 13.31 -3.73
CA ARG A 74 62.00 12.87 -5.13
C ARG A 74 62.60 11.55 -5.62
N GLY A 75 61.91 10.95 -6.59
CA GLY A 75 62.50 10.11 -7.64
C GLY A 75 61.47 9.66 -8.68
N LYS A 76 61.71 9.99 -9.95
CA LYS A 76 60.94 9.54 -11.13
C LYS A 76 61.37 8.12 -11.53
N ASP A 77 60.45 7.36 -12.14
CA ASP A 77 60.57 6.71 -13.47
C ASP A 77 59.88 5.34 -13.60
N PHE A 78 59.08 5.27 -14.67
CA PHE A 78 58.73 4.16 -15.57
C PHE A 78 58.63 2.69 -15.09
N GLY A 79 57.44 2.13 -15.34
CA GLY A 79 57.28 0.83 -15.99
C GLY A 79 56.89 -0.36 -15.10
N GLY A 80 55.68 -0.91 -15.31
CA GLY A 80 55.35 -2.25 -14.81
C GLY A 80 53.87 -2.54 -14.65
N ARG A 81 53.26 -3.20 -15.63
CA ARG A 81 52.04 -4.01 -15.46
C ARG A 81 52.26 -5.03 -14.32
N ARG A 82 51.36 -5.11 -13.33
CA ARG A 82 50.79 -6.36 -12.76
C ARG A 82 49.90 -6.10 -11.53
N GLY A 83 48.72 -6.72 -11.55
CA GLY A 83 48.04 -7.35 -10.40
C GLY A 83 47.74 -6.51 -9.16
N TYR A 84 46.52 -5.97 -9.09
CA TYR A 84 45.90 -5.63 -7.81
C TYR A 84 45.33 -6.89 -7.18
N ASP A 85 46.09 -7.56 -6.32
CA ASP A 85 45.55 -8.49 -5.33
C ASP A 85 45.41 -7.74 -4.01
N THR A 86 44.29 -7.05 -3.85
CA THR A 86 43.83 -6.56 -2.53
C THR A 86 42.85 -7.61 -2.00
N PRO A 87 43.04 -8.18 -0.80
CA PRO A 87 42.12 -9.17 -0.27
C PRO A 87 40.78 -8.50 0.02
N LEU A 88 39.75 -8.91 -0.72
CA LEU A 88 38.35 -8.60 -0.45
C LEU A 88 37.98 -9.23 0.91
N THR A 89 38.21 -8.47 1.96
CA THR A 89 37.56 -8.69 3.25
C THR A 89 36.07 -8.43 3.02
N GLY A 90 35.28 -9.50 3.14
CA GLY A 90 33.83 -9.48 3.03
C GLY A 90 33.22 -8.57 4.10
N GLY A 91 33.12 -7.29 3.80
CA GLY A 91 32.22 -6.37 4.47
C GLY A 91 30.84 -6.55 3.87
N SER A 92 29.92 -7.12 4.64
CA SER A 92 28.49 -7.03 4.38
C SER A 92 28.15 -5.60 3.97
N MET A 93 27.58 -5.43 2.79
CA MET A 93 26.96 -4.16 2.39
C MET A 93 26.03 -3.73 3.54
N PRO A 94 26.17 -2.52 4.10
CA PRO A 94 25.27 -2.09 5.16
C PRO A 94 23.85 -2.10 4.60
N ASP A 95 22.89 -2.58 5.38
CA ASP A 95 21.46 -2.66 5.08
C ASP A 95 20.87 -1.27 4.78
N ARG A 96 21.19 -0.69 3.62
CA ARG A 96 20.69 0.61 3.15
C ARG A 96 19.16 0.65 3.08
N MET A 97 18.52 -0.51 3.03
CA MET A 97 17.07 -0.65 2.97
C MET A 97 16.39 -0.51 4.35
N GLY A 98 17.09 -0.88 5.43
CA GLY A 98 16.59 -0.77 6.81
C GLY A 98 16.66 0.66 7.37
N SER A 99 17.60 1.46 6.85
CA SER A 99 17.78 2.85 7.28
C SER A 99 16.81 3.86 6.65
N LEU A 100 16.08 3.49 5.61
CA LEU A 100 15.04 4.34 5.01
C LEU A 100 13.93 4.64 6.01
N GLY A 101 13.57 5.90 6.17
CA GLY A 101 12.53 6.34 7.11
C GLY A 101 13.03 6.54 8.55
N GLN A 102 14.34 6.48 8.83
CA GLN A 102 14.89 6.77 10.16
C GLN A 102 14.76 8.25 10.56
N ASN A 103 14.72 9.15 9.58
CA ASN A 103 14.61 10.59 9.80
C ASN A 103 13.17 11.10 9.63
N LEU A 104 12.18 10.19 9.55
CA LEU A 104 10.77 10.58 9.49
C LEU A 104 10.37 11.29 10.78
N LYS A 105 9.72 12.44 10.62
CA LYS A 105 9.10 13.14 11.74
C LYS A 105 8.00 12.27 12.33
N HIS A 106 7.99 12.12 13.65
CA HIS A 106 6.92 11.40 14.32
C HIS A 106 5.63 12.23 14.24
N MET A 107 4.55 11.65 13.71
CA MET A 107 3.25 12.29 13.61
C MET A 107 2.47 12.09 14.92
N ASN A 108 2.03 13.18 15.55
CA ASN A 108 1.14 13.12 16.70
C ASN A 108 -0.30 13.43 16.28
N TRP A 109 -1.06 12.38 15.96
CA TRP A 109 -2.44 12.52 15.47
C TRP A 109 -3.44 13.07 16.50
N GLN A 110 -3.08 13.07 17.80
CA GLN A 110 -3.94 13.65 18.85
C GLN A 110 -3.94 15.18 18.84
N GLN A 111 -2.94 15.80 18.21
CA GLN A 111 -2.76 17.25 18.17
C GLN A 111 -3.07 17.85 16.80
N GLU A 112 -3.37 17.03 15.79
CA GLU A 112 -3.70 17.48 14.44
C GLU A 112 -5.22 17.65 14.31
N GLU A 113 -5.66 18.79 13.77
CA GLU A 113 -7.07 18.99 13.42
C GLU A 113 -7.40 18.18 12.17
N LEU A 114 -8.10 17.06 12.38
CA LEU A 114 -8.49 16.16 11.31
C LEU A 114 -9.81 16.61 10.69
N VAL A 115 -9.80 16.87 9.37
CA VAL A 115 -11.04 17.06 8.60
C VAL A 115 -11.88 15.79 8.72
N ASN A 116 -13.18 15.95 8.97
CA ASN A 116 -14.11 14.82 9.02
C ASN A 116 -14.21 14.14 7.65
N VAL A 117 -14.22 12.81 7.64
CA VAL A 117 -14.14 12.01 6.42
C VAL A 117 -15.42 11.18 6.34
N GLN A 118 -16.25 11.48 5.36
CA GLN A 118 -17.30 10.54 4.98
C GLN A 118 -16.64 9.29 4.39
N LYS A 119 -17.04 8.10 4.87
CA LYS A 119 -16.49 6.81 4.41
C LYS A 119 -17.54 5.89 3.82
N ASN A 120 -18.77 5.98 4.32
CA ASN A 120 -19.87 5.16 3.83
C ASN A 120 -20.63 5.91 2.73
N PHE A 121 -20.46 5.43 1.51
CA PHE A 121 -21.13 5.91 0.31
C PHE A 121 -22.09 4.86 -0.26
N TYR A 122 -22.04 3.64 0.27
CA TYR A 122 -22.82 2.53 -0.25
C TYR A 122 -24.30 2.72 0.06
N LYS A 123 -25.08 2.87 -0.99
CA LYS A 123 -26.54 2.80 -0.95
C LYS A 123 -26.95 1.51 -1.65
N GLU A 124 -27.46 0.57 -0.86
CA GLU A 124 -27.85 -0.72 -1.39
C GLU A 124 -28.99 -0.57 -2.42
N HIS A 125 -28.80 -1.13 -3.60
CA HIS A 125 -29.81 -1.08 -4.65
C HIS A 125 -31.05 -1.90 -4.24
N PRO A 126 -32.28 -1.47 -4.57
CA PRO A 126 -33.51 -2.16 -4.16
C PRO A 126 -33.54 -3.65 -4.50
N GLU A 127 -32.97 -4.04 -5.65
CA GLU A 127 -32.87 -5.46 -6.05
C GLU A 127 -31.96 -6.26 -5.11
N ILE A 128 -30.86 -5.67 -4.66
CA ILE A 128 -29.90 -6.32 -3.74
C ILE A 128 -30.50 -6.37 -2.33
N ALA A 129 -31.19 -5.31 -1.90
CA ALA A 129 -31.92 -5.26 -0.63
C ALA A 129 -33.10 -6.25 -0.57
N ALA A 130 -33.71 -6.57 -1.72
CA ALA A 130 -34.79 -7.54 -1.81
C ALA A 130 -34.32 -9.01 -1.80
N MET A 131 -33.02 -9.28 -1.93
CA MET A 131 -32.50 -10.65 -1.94
C MET A 131 -32.77 -11.37 -0.61
N THR A 132 -33.23 -12.61 -0.68
CA THR A 132 -33.34 -13.48 0.49
C THR A 132 -31.96 -14.02 0.89
N GLU A 133 -31.79 -14.44 2.15
CA GLU A 133 -30.55 -15.08 2.62
C GLU A 133 -30.17 -16.32 1.79
N GLN A 134 -31.17 -17.04 1.27
CA GLN A 134 -30.95 -18.17 0.36
C GLN A 134 -30.36 -17.71 -0.98
N GLN A 135 -30.93 -16.66 -1.59
CA GLN A 135 -30.43 -16.09 -2.85
C GLN A 135 -29.02 -15.50 -2.68
N VAL A 136 -28.72 -14.88 -1.54
CA VAL A 136 -27.38 -14.39 -1.20
C VAL A 136 -26.40 -15.56 -1.11
N ALA A 137 -26.75 -16.63 -0.39
CA ALA A 137 -25.90 -17.81 -0.27
C ALA A 137 -25.67 -18.52 -1.62
N GLU A 138 -26.69 -18.63 -2.46
CA GLU A 138 -26.58 -19.15 -3.82
C GLU A 138 -25.67 -18.29 -4.70
N SER A 139 -25.80 -16.96 -4.61
CA SER A 139 -24.95 -16.03 -5.36
C SER A 139 -23.49 -16.13 -4.94
N LEU A 140 -23.21 -16.19 -3.63
CA LEU A 140 -21.85 -16.38 -3.12
C LEU A 140 -21.27 -17.74 -3.56
N LYS A 141 -22.09 -18.79 -3.54
CA LYS A 141 -21.69 -20.12 -4.04
C LYS A 141 -21.38 -20.09 -5.54
N ALA A 142 -22.20 -19.41 -6.35
CA ALA A 142 -21.99 -19.27 -7.79
C ALA A 142 -20.71 -18.49 -8.12
N LEU A 143 -20.40 -17.46 -7.32
CA LEU A 143 -19.17 -16.68 -7.42
C LEU A 143 -17.94 -17.40 -6.85
N ASN A 144 -18.13 -18.55 -6.18
CA ASN A 144 -17.11 -19.23 -5.39
C ASN A 144 -16.45 -18.28 -4.37
N ALA A 145 -17.28 -17.47 -3.72
CA ALA A 145 -16.83 -16.45 -2.78
C ALA A 145 -17.25 -16.82 -1.35
N ASN A 146 -16.41 -16.42 -0.39
CA ASN A 146 -16.65 -16.56 1.03
C ASN A 146 -16.40 -15.21 1.72
N ILE A 147 -17.32 -14.79 2.59
CA ILE A 147 -17.16 -13.57 3.37
C ILE A 147 -16.96 -13.97 4.83
N GLU A 148 -15.93 -13.40 5.45
CA GLU A 148 -15.60 -13.62 6.86
C GLU A 148 -15.58 -12.25 7.59
N GLY A 149 -15.66 -12.26 8.91
CA GLY A 149 -15.67 -11.03 9.73
C GLY A 149 -17.06 -10.65 10.25
N ARG A 150 -17.26 -9.36 10.59
CA ARG A 150 -18.48 -8.89 11.29
C ARG A 150 -19.70 -8.92 10.37
N LYS A 151 -20.84 -9.33 10.95
CA LYS A 151 -22.17 -9.31 10.33
C LYS A 151 -22.88 -7.97 10.60
N PRO A 152 -23.78 -7.50 9.71
CA PRO A 152 -24.20 -8.15 8.47
C PRO A 152 -23.10 -8.05 7.39
N HIS A 153 -22.95 -9.15 6.65
CA HIS A 153 -22.06 -9.19 5.49
C HIS A 153 -22.69 -8.40 4.35
N PRO A 154 -21.90 -7.61 3.59
CA PRO A 154 -22.40 -6.97 2.39
C PRO A 154 -22.90 -8.01 1.39
N ARG A 155 -24.07 -7.74 0.79
CA ARG A 155 -24.63 -8.62 -0.24
C ARG A 155 -23.87 -8.47 -1.55
N PRO A 156 -23.57 -9.57 -2.26
CA PRO A 156 -22.78 -9.51 -3.48
C PRO A 156 -23.55 -8.79 -4.60
N VAL A 157 -22.87 -7.90 -5.31
CA VAL A 157 -23.42 -7.16 -6.45
C VAL A 157 -22.95 -7.80 -7.75
N THR A 158 -23.84 -8.53 -8.44
CA THR A 158 -23.51 -9.28 -9.66
C THR A 158 -23.71 -8.48 -10.96
N ARG A 159 -24.13 -7.21 -10.86
CA ARG A 159 -24.37 -6.33 -12.00
C ARG A 159 -23.84 -4.92 -11.74
N PHE A 160 -23.22 -4.31 -12.76
CA PHE A 160 -22.70 -2.94 -12.67
C PHE A 160 -23.77 -1.87 -12.42
N ASP A 161 -25.02 -2.12 -12.78
CA ASP A 161 -26.10 -1.16 -12.54
C ASP A 161 -26.52 -1.12 -11.05
N CYS A 162 -26.24 -2.19 -10.29
CA CYS A 162 -26.72 -2.35 -8.91
C CYS A 162 -25.71 -1.88 -7.85
N ILE A 163 -24.53 -1.39 -8.25
CA ILE A 163 -23.50 -0.85 -7.33
C ILE A 163 -23.71 0.63 -7.01
N GLY A 164 -24.47 1.35 -7.85
CA GLY A 164 -24.71 2.79 -7.65
C GLY A 164 -23.51 3.67 -8.02
N LEU A 165 -22.75 3.30 -9.06
CA LEU A 165 -21.68 4.16 -9.59
C LEU A 165 -22.27 5.41 -10.26
N PRO A 166 -21.56 6.56 -10.25
CA PRO A 166 -21.91 7.70 -11.09
C PRO A 166 -22.00 7.30 -12.57
N GLU A 167 -22.92 7.91 -13.32
CA GLU A 167 -23.22 7.54 -14.71
C GLU A 167 -21.97 7.59 -15.60
N ASP A 168 -21.16 8.65 -15.49
CA ASP A 168 -19.92 8.80 -16.26
C ASP A 168 -18.96 7.62 -16.02
N LEU A 169 -18.81 7.20 -14.76
CA LEU A 169 -17.94 6.09 -14.39
C LEU A 169 -18.51 4.74 -14.86
N LEU A 170 -19.83 4.58 -14.78
CA LEU A 170 -20.54 3.39 -15.29
C LEU A 170 -20.35 3.26 -16.81
N GLN A 171 -20.41 4.37 -17.55
CA GLN A 171 -20.14 4.39 -18.99
C GLN A 171 -18.68 4.05 -19.29
N THR A 172 -17.71 4.54 -18.51
CA THR A 172 -16.30 4.13 -18.66
C THR A 172 -16.12 2.63 -18.42
N VAL A 173 -16.76 2.06 -17.41
CA VAL A 173 -16.72 0.62 -17.12
C VAL A 173 -17.33 -0.20 -18.27
N LYS A 174 -18.50 0.20 -18.78
CA LYS A 174 -19.16 -0.47 -19.92
C LYS A 174 -18.33 -0.35 -21.20
N GLY A 175 -17.81 0.84 -21.49
CA GLY A 175 -16.93 1.11 -22.62
C GLY A 175 -15.58 0.40 -22.54
N ALA A 176 -15.15 0.00 -21.34
CA ALA A 176 -13.95 -0.79 -21.16
C ALA A 176 -14.09 -2.27 -21.57
N GLY A 177 -15.31 -2.73 -21.87
CA GLY A 177 -15.60 -4.07 -22.35
C GLY A 177 -15.83 -5.10 -21.24
N PHE A 178 -16.22 -4.66 -20.04
CA PHE A 178 -16.57 -5.57 -18.95
C PHE A 178 -18.06 -5.94 -19.01
N ASP A 179 -18.35 -7.23 -19.21
CA ASP A 179 -19.73 -7.72 -19.28
C ASP A 179 -20.39 -7.77 -17.89
N GLN A 180 -19.66 -8.29 -16.90
CA GLN A 180 -20.14 -8.45 -15.52
C GLN A 180 -18.99 -8.24 -14.51
N PRO A 181 -19.31 -7.86 -13.26
CA PRO A 181 -18.35 -7.82 -12.17
C PRO A 181 -17.67 -9.17 -11.95
N THR A 182 -16.36 -9.18 -11.72
CA THR A 182 -15.67 -10.40 -11.30
C THR A 182 -16.06 -10.77 -9.87
N PRO A 183 -15.86 -12.03 -9.41
CA PRO A 183 -16.21 -12.43 -8.05
C PRO A 183 -15.63 -11.54 -6.93
N ILE A 184 -14.38 -11.10 -7.09
CA ILE A 184 -13.72 -10.24 -6.11
C ILE A 184 -14.31 -8.82 -6.12
N GLN A 185 -14.77 -8.34 -7.27
CA GLN A 185 -15.43 -7.05 -7.42
C GLN A 185 -16.86 -7.09 -6.85
N ALA A 186 -17.63 -8.13 -7.20
CA ALA A 186 -19.00 -8.31 -6.75
C ALA A 186 -19.14 -8.32 -5.22
N VAL A 187 -18.17 -8.92 -4.53
CA VAL A 187 -18.13 -8.96 -3.06
C VAL A 187 -17.37 -7.76 -2.48
N GLY A 188 -16.30 -7.33 -3.13
CA GLY A 188 -15.41 -6.30 -2.62
C GLY A 188 -15.97 -4.90 -2.70
N TRP A 189 -16.71 -4.54 -3.76
CA TRP A 189 -17.22 -3.19 -3.90
C TRP A 189 -18.23 -2.79 -2.81
N PRO A 190 -19.24 -3.60 -2.45
CA PRO A 190 -20.13 -3.25 -1.35
C PRO A 190 -19.39 -3.06 -0.02
N ALA A 191 -18.34 -3.86 0.24
CA ALA A 191 -17.50 -3.71 1.43
C ALA A 191 -16.66 -2.42 1.39
N ALA A 192 -15.99 -2.14 0.27
CA ALA A 192 -15.17 -0.95 0.11
C ALA A 192 -16.01 0.35 0.12
N LEU A 193 -17.16 0.37 -0.57
CA LEU A 193 -18.05 1.55 -0.61
C LEU A 193 -18.74 1.82 0.72
N SER A 194 -18.88 0.82 1.60
CA SER A 194 -19.43 1.02 2.93
C SER A 194 -18.40 1.57 3.94
N GLY A 195 -17.17 1.85 3.48
CA GLY A 195 -16.13 2.45 4.30
C GLY A 195 -15.44 1.48 5.25
N ARG A 196 -15.68 0.17 5.07
CA ARG A 196 -15.10 -0.89 5.91
C ARG A 196 -13.66 -1.15 5.49
N ASP A 197 -12.81 -1.42 6.48
CA ASP A 197 -11.50 -2.00 6.21
C ASP A 197 -11.71 -3.41 5.67
N MET A 198 -10.88 -3.83 4.72
CA MET A 198 -11.00 -5.17 4.18
C MET A 198 -9.70 -5.81 3.75
N VAL A 199 -9.75 -7.13 3.68
CA VAL A 199 -8.74 -7.92 2.98
C VAL A 199 -9.41 -8.77 1.91
N GLY A 200 -9.03 -8.57 0.65
CA GLY A 200 -9.48 -9.32 -0.51
C GLY A 200 -8.43 -10.32 -1.00
N ILE A 201 -8.74 -11.61 -0.91
CA ILE A 201 -7.87 -12.69 -1.40
C ILE A 201 -8.36 -13.20 -2.74
N ALA A 202 -7.57 -13.03 -3.80
CA ALA A 202 -7.89 -13.57 -5.12
C ALA A 202 -6.62 -13.71 -5.98
N GLN A 203 -6.64 -14.65 -6.93
CA GLN A 203 -5.50 -14.87 -7.83
C GLN A 203 -5.18 -13.64 -8.69
N THR A 204 -3.96 -13.59 -9.24
CA THR A 204 -3.58 -12.58 -10.23
C THR A 204 -4.51 -12.64 -11.44
N GLY A 205 -4.88 -11.48 -11.98
CA GLY A 205 -5.84 -11.37 -13.09
C GLY A 205 -7.31 -11.45 -12.69
N SER A 206 -7.65 -11.55 -11.41
CA SER A 206 -9.05 -11.55 -10.94
C SER A 206 -9.74 -10.18 -10.96
N GLY A 207 -9.06 -9.11 -11.39
CA GLY A 207 -9.65 -7.76 -11.44
C GLY A 207 -9.61 -6.99 -10.11
N LYS A 208 -8.65 -7.30 -9.22
CA LYS A 208 -8.44 -6.63 -7.92
C LYS A 208 -8.24 -5.11 -8.06
N THR A 209 -7.54 -4.68 -9.11
CA THR A 209 -7.30 -3.25 -9.36
C THR A 209 -8.58 -2.44 -9.44
N LEU A 210 -9.58 -2.90 -10.21
CA LEU A 210 -10.88 -2.23 -10.27
C LEU A 210 -11.72 -2.44 -9.01
N ALA A 211 -11.48 -3.51 -8.25
CA ALA A 211 -12.16 -3.75 -6.98
C ALA A 211 -11.87 -2.65 -5.96
N TYR A 212 -10.64 -2.10 -5.92
CA TYR A 212 -10.32 -0.93 -5.08
C TYR A 212 -10.35 0.41 -5.79
N LEU A 213 -10.12 0.46 -7.10
CA LEU A 213 -10.07 1.73 -7.83
C LEU A 213 -11.43 2.42 -7.88
N LEU A 214 -12.50 1.71 -8.27
CA LEU A 214 -13.81 2.34 -8.44
C LEU A 214 -14.36 2.93 -7.13
N PRO A 215 -14.32 2.22 -5.98
CA PRO A 215 -14.70 2.82 -4.71
C PRO A 215 -13.77 3.97 -4.31
N GLY A 216 -12.48 3.89 -4.63
CA GLY A 216 -11.52 4.96 -4.37
C GLY A 216 -11.82 6.25 -5.15
N LEU A 217 -12.30 6.15 -6.39
CA LEU A 217 -12.70 7.32 -7.18
C LEU A 217 -13.92 8.02 -6.57
N ILE A 218 -14.91 7.25 -6.13
CA ILE A 218 -16.08 7.79 -5.42
C ILE A 218 -15.65 8.43 -4.10
N HIS A 219 -14.80 7.73 -3.33
CA HIS A 219 -14.24 8.25 -2.08
C HIS A 219 -13.57 9.61 -2.27
N ILE A 220 -12.72 9.75 -3.30
CA ILE A 220 -12.03 11.01 -3.61
C ILE A 220 -13.00 12.13 -4.02
N ALA A 221 -14.01 11.81 -4.83
CA ALA A 221 -14.97 12.79 -5.32
C ALA A 221 -15.78 13.45 -4.20
N GLU A 222 -16.00 12.72 -3.10
CA GLU A 222 -16.73 13.17 -1.92
C GLU A 222 -15.83 13.86 -0.87
N GLN A 223 -14.53 14.00 -1.12
CA GLN A 223 -13.63 14.77 -0.26
C GLN A 223 -13.48 16.22 -0.74
N PRO A 224 -13.16 17.16 0.17
CA PRO A 224 -12.77 18.51 -0.22
C PRO A 224 -11.60 18.50 -1.20
N ALA A 225 -11.64 19.39 -2.20
CA ALA A 225 -10.56 19.55 -3.16
C ALA A 225 -9.20 19.79 -2.45
N LEU A 226 -8.12 19.38 -3.11
CA LEU A 226 -6.77 19.58 -2.58
C LEU A 226 -6.40 21.07 -2.54
N LEU A 227 -5.82 21.48 -1.42
CA LEU A 227 -5.18 22.79 -1.29
C LEU A 227 -3.69 22.69 -1.63
N ALA A 228 -3.05 23.84 -1.86
CA ALA A 228 -1.61 23.88 -2.10
C ALA A 228 -0.84 23.32 -0.89
N GLY A 229 0.04 22.34 -1.14
CA GLY A 229 0.80 21.65 -0.09
C GLY A 229 0.11 20.42 0.51
N ASP A 230 -1.14 20.13 0.13
CA ASP A 230 -1.80 18.90 0.52
C ASP A 230 -1.14 17.67 -0.13
N GLY A 231 -1.11 16.59 0.65
CA GLY A 231 -0.77 15.25 0.16
C GLY A 231 -1.95 14.57 -0.55
N PRO A 232 -1.76 13.32 -1.03
CA PRO A 232 -2.80 12.56 -1.69
C PRO A 232 -3.95 12.18 -0.75
N ILE A 233 -5.11 11.89 -1.35
CA ILE A 233 -6.30 11.38 -0.65
C ILE A 233 -6.29 9.85 -0.66
N ALA A 234 -5.95 9.26 -1.81
CA ALA A 234 -5.79 7.83 -1.96
C ALA A 234 -4.33 7.45 -2.18
N LEU A 235 -3.87 6.43 -1.45
CA LEU A 235 -2.54 5.84 -1.59
C LEU A 235 -2.68 4.37 -1.98
N VAL A 236 -2.00 3.96 -3.05
CA VAL A 236 -1.84 2.56 -3.45
C VAL A 236 -0.36 2.19 -3.33
N MET A 237 -0.03 1.27 -2.43
CA MET A 237 1.30 0.68 -2.35
C MET A 237 1.38 -0.60 -3.18
N ALA A 238 2.43 -0.71 -4.00
CA ALA A 238 2.72 -1.84 -4.86
C ALA A 238 4.18 -2.32 -4.67
N PRO A 239 4.49 -3.62 -4.82
CA PRO A 239 5.82 -4.18 -4.60
C PRO A 239 6.85 -3.77 -5.66
N THR A 240 6.43 -3.57 -6.90
CA THR A 240 7.35 -3.35 -8.03
C THR A 240 7.00 -2.10 -8.82
N ARG A 241 7.99 -1.57 -9.54
CA ARG A 241 7.80 -0.46 -10.47
C ARG A 241 6.80 -0.83 -11.55
N GLU A 242 6.95 -2.02 -12.12
CA GLU A 242 6.15 -2.51 -13.23
C GLU A 242 4.67 -2.58 -12.84
N LEU A 243 4.37 -3.08 -11.63
CA LEU A 243 3.00 -3.10 -11.13
C LEU A 243 2.49 -1.68 -10.84
N ALA A 244 3.31 -0.81 -10.25
CA ALA A 244 2.92 0.58 -10.00
C ALA A 244 2.54 1.31 -11.31
N MET A 245 3.30 1.10 -12.38
CA MET A 245 3.01 1.67 -13.71
C MET A 245 1.74 1.08 -14.34
N GLN A 246 1.49 -0.23 -14.15
CA GLN A 246 0.25 -0.87 -14.61
C GLN A 246 -0.97 -0.28 -13.90
N ILE A 247 -0.92 -0.18 -12.57
CA ILE A 247 -2.00 0.42 -11.79
C ILE A 247 -2.22 1.87 -12.19
N HIS A 248 -1.14 2.66 -12.35
CA HIS A 248 -1.25 4.06 -12.79
C HIS A 248 -1.88 4.21 -14.18
N SER A 249 -1.53 3.33 -15.11
CA SER A 249 -2.16 3.32 -16.45
C SER A 249 -3.66 3.03 -16.37
N GLU A 250 -4.07 2.10 -15.50
CA GLU A 250 -5.48 1.81 -15.27
C GLU A 250 -6.19 3.00 -14.61
N VAL A 251 -5.57 3.63 -13.60
CA VAL A 251 -6.09 4.86 -12.98
C VAL A 251 -6.33 5.94 -14.02
N MET A 252 -5.36 6.18 -14.92
CA MET A 252 -5.49 7.19 -15.98
C MET A 252 -6.66 6.88 -16.92
N ARG A 253 -6.93 5.61 -17.22
CA ARG A 253 -8.07 5.20 -18.05
C ARG A 253 -9.43 5.56 -17.42
N PHE A 254 -9.54 5.45 -16.09
CA PHE A 254 -10.77 5.73 -15.35
C PHE A 254 -10.88 7.16 -14.81
N THR A 255 -9.81 7.95 -14.93
CA THR A 255 -9.77 9.36 -14.53
C THR A 255 -9.68 10.30 -15.72
N ASP A 256 -9.66 9.77 -16.95
CA ASP A 256 -9.65 10.57 -18.17
C ASP A 256 -10.88 11.50 -18.23
N GLY A 257 -10.65 12.77 -18.54
CA GLY A 257 -11.69 13.80 -18.50
C GLY A 257 -12.15 14.25 -17.10
N SER A 258 -11.64 13.64 -16.01
CA SER A 258 -11.94 14.05 -14.64
C SER A 258 -10.95 15.09 -14.10
N ARG A 259 -11.26 15.70 -12.96
CA ARG A 259 -10.34 16.58 -12.22
C ARG A 259 -9.34 15.82 -11.32
N ILE A 260 -9.45 14.49 -11.26
CA ILE A 260 -8.62 13.64 -10.41
C ILE A 260 -7.26 13.44 -11.07
N ARG A 261 -6.19 13.91 -10.44
CA ARG A 261 -4.81 13.72 -10.89
C ARG A 261 -4.19 12.54 -10.16
N SER A 262 -3.32 11.83 -10.87
CA SER A 262 -2.59 10.69 -10.31
C SER A 262 -1.13 10.69 -10.74
N THR A 263 -0.25 10.12 -9.90
CA THR A 263 1.15 9.87 -10.26
C THR A 263 1.65 8.57 -9.65
N ALA A 264 2.70 8.00 -10.26
CA ALA A 264 3.38 6.81 -9.79
C ALA A 264 4.82 7.12 -9.36
N VAL A 265 5.19 6.73 -8.13
CA VAL A 265 6.53 6.96 -7.58
C VAL A 265 7.23 5.64 -7.25
N PHE A 266 8.42 5.48 -7.81
CA PHE A 266 9.23 4.27 -7.64
C PHE A 266 10.70 4.54 -7.91
N GLY A 267 11.56 3.67 -7.36
CA GLY A 267 13.02 3.70 -7.51
C GLY A 267 13.50 3.49 -8.95
N GLY A 268 14.80 3.73 -9.18
CA GLY A 268 15.47 3.42 -10.46
C GLY A 268 15.21 4.40 -11.61
N VAL A 269 14.45 5.47 -11.38
CA VAL A 269 14.24 6.57 -12.34
C VAL A 269 14.48 7.93 -11.69
N ASN A 270 14.58 8.97 -12.54
CA ASN A 270 14.82 10.35 -12.11
C ASN A 270 13.78 10.78 -11.07
N ARG A 271 14.28 11.24 -9.92
CA ARG A 271 13.49 11.68 -8.76
C ARG A 271 12.79 13.01 -9.00
N TYR A 272 13.34 13.87 -9.86
CA TYR A 272 12.88 15.25 -10.03
C TYR A 272 11.49 15.36 -10.64
N SER A 273 11.17 14.56 -11.67
CA SER A 273 9.85 14.56 -12.30
C SER A 273 8.77 14.12 -11.31
N GLN A 274 9.01 13.01 -10.60
CA GLN A 274 8.12 12.51 -9.55
C GLN A 274 7.92 13.56 -8.43
N ALA A 275 9.00 14.23 -8.01
CA ALA A 275 8.90 15.32 -7.02
C ALA A 275 8.07 16.51 -7.52
N SER A 276 8.20 16.85 -8.81
CA SER A 276 7.42 17.92 -9.42
C SER A 276 5.93 17.60 -9.43
N ASP A 277 5.57 16.36 -9.80
CA ASP A 277 4.17 15.92 -9.81
C ASP A 277 3.57 15.95 -8.40
N LEU A 278 4.29 15.45 -7.40
CA LEU A 278 3.86 15.48 -6.01
C LEU A 278 3.63 16.93 -5.50
N ARG A 279 4.54 17.86 -5.82
CA ARG A 279 4.40 19.27 -5.40
C ARG A 279 3.24 19.99 -6.06
N ARG A 280 2.83 19.58 -7.25
CA ARG A 280 1.62 20.11 -7.91
C ARG A 280 0.34 19.64 -7.23
N GLY A 281 0.42 18.62 -6.37
CA GLY A 281 -0.73 17.96 -5.76
C GLY A 281 -1.29 16.88 -6.68
N VAL A 282 -1.59 15.72 -6.10
CA VAL A 282 -2.21 14.58 -6.78
C VAL A 282 -3.21 13.95 -5.82
N GLU A 283 -4.39 13.62 -6.30
CA GLU A 283 -5.44 13.00 -5.50
C GLU A 283 -5.14 11.50 -5.27
N ILE A 284 -4.54 10.84 -6.26
CA ILE A 284 -4.13 9.42 -6.20
C ILE A 284 -2.62 9.29 -6.32
N LEU A 285 -1.99 8.65 -5.33
CA LEU A 285 -0.58 8.29 -5.38
C LEU A 285 -0.42 6.77 -5.46
N ILE A 286 0.27 6.28 -6.49
CA ILE A 286 0.72 4.89 -6.57
C ILE A 286 2.21 4.86 -6.24
N ALA A 287 2.65 4.00 -5.34
CA ALA A 287 4.03 4.05 -4.86
C ALA A 287 4.64 2.69 -4.54
N THR A 288 5.94 2.54 -4.81
CA THR A 288 6.73 1.52 -4.12
C THR A 288 7.22 2.05 -2.77
N PRO A 289 7.23 1.23 -1.69
CA PRO A 289 7.46 1.71 -0.32
C PRO A 289 8.76 2.52 -0.15
N GLY A 290 9.85 2.05 -0.75
CA GLY A 290 11.17 2.70 -0.61
C GLY A 290 11.22 4.13 -1.18
N ARG A 291 10.67 4.37 -2.36
CA ARG A 291 10.67 5.72 -2.97
C ARG A 291 9.69 6.65 -2.26
N LEU A 292 8.57 6.12 -1.76
CA LEU A 292 7.63 6.90 -0.97
C LEU A 292 8.30 7.44 0.29
N LEU A 293 9.02 6.60 1.03
CA LEU A 293 9.73 7.00 2.23
C LEU A 293 10.74 8.13 1.98
N ASP A 294 11.53 8.07 0.90
CA ASP A 294 12.44 9.17 0.50
C ASP A 294 11.68 10.49 0.30
N PHE A 295 10.53 10.46 -0.37
CA PHE A 295 9.73 11.67 -0.56
C PHE A 295 9.10 12.20 0.72
N LEU A 296 8.74 11.33 1.66
CA LEU A 296 8.23 11.73 2.98
C LEU A 296 9.36 12.31 3.85
N GLU A 297 10.53 11.68 3.89
CA GLU A 297 11.69 12.16 4.66
C GLU A 297 12.18 13.53 4.19
N SER A 298 12.20 13.74 2.88
CA SER A 298 12.58 15.02 2.28
C SER A 298 11.49 16.09 2.34
N GLY A 299 10.29 15.77 2.84
CA GLY A 299 9.15 16.69 2.86
C GLY A 299 8.64 17.08 1.47
N THR A 300 8.90 16.26 0.44
CA THR A 300 8.39 16.51 -0.92
C THR A 300 6.88 16.27 -1.00
N THR A 301 6.37 15.35 -0.20
CA THR A 301 4.94 15.12 0.01
C THR A 301 4.69 14.76 1.49
N ASN A 302 3.43 14.64 1.86
CA ASN A 302 2.97 14.18 3.17
C ASN A 302 1.74 13.26 3.00
N LEU A 303 1.32 12.54 4.03
CA LEU A 303 0.15 11.65 3.96
C LEU A 303 -1.01 12.11 4.86
N LYS A 304 -1.03 13.39 5.25
CA LYS A 304 -2.04 13.93 6.19
C LYS A 304 -3.47 13.81 5.65
N ARG A 305 -3.63 13.93 4.33
CA ARG A 305 -4.92 13.82 3.63
C ARG A 305 -5.30 12.39 3.24
N VAL A 306 -4.41 11.41 3.43
CA VAL A 306 -4.68 10.04 3.01
C VAL A 306 -5.77 9.44 3.90
N THR A 307 -6.87 9.08 3.27
CA THR A 307 -8.06 8.51 3.91
C THR A 307 -8.47 7.19 3.30
N TYR A 308 -7.87 6.82 2.16
CA TYR A 308 -8.11 5.57 1.46
C TYR A 308 -6.77 4.92 1.11
N LEU A 309 -6.40 3.87 1.84
CA LEU A 309 -5.13 3.17 1.72
C LEU A 309 -5.33 1.79 1.09
N ASN A 310 -4.55 1.48 0.05
CA ASN A 310 -4.52 0.18 -0.61
C ASN A 310 -3.15 -0.45 -0.55
N LEU A 311 -3.09 -1.71 -0.12
CA LEU A 311 -1.89 -2.57 -0.23
C LEU A 311 -2.15 -3.63 -1.32
N ASP A 312 -1.58 -3.44 -2.50
CA ASP A 312 -1.72 -4.41 -3.61
C ASP A 312 -0.53 -5.38 -3.66
N GLU A 313 -0.80 -6.65 -3.94
CA GLU A 313 0.15 -7.77 -3.79
C GLU A 313 0.87 -7.76 -2.42
N ALA A 314 0.09 -7.69 -1.34
CA ALA A 314 0.61 -7.57 0.03
C ALA A 314 1.51 -8.75 0.43
N ASP A 315 1.20 -9.97 0.00
CA ASP A 315 2.05 -11.15 0.17
C ASP A 315 3.43 -10.95 -0.45
N ARG A 316 3.46 -10.51 -1.70
CA ARG A 316 4.71 -10.23 -2.40
C ARG A 316 5.50 -9.09 -1.75
N MET A 317 4.83 -8.07 -1.23
CA MET A 317 5.53 -7.01 -0.49
C MET A 317 6.23 -7.55 0.76
N LEU A 318 5.61 -8.48 1.48
CA LEU A 318 6.25 -9.15 2.63
C LEU A 318 7.41 -10.05 2.19
N ASP A 319 7.25 -10.83 1.12
CA ASP A 319 8.32 -11.68 0.57
C ASP A 319 9.57 -10.88 0.18
N MET A 320 9.37 -9.64 -0.29
CA MET A 320 10.45 -8.71 -0.65
C MET A 320 11.05 -7.97 0.56
N GLY A 321 10.57 -8.24 1.77
CA GLY A 321 11.05 -7.60 3.00
C GLY A 321 10.61 -6.15 3.15
N PHE A 322 9.51 -5.72 2.50
CA PHE A 322 9.01 -4.35 2.61
C PHE A 322 8.22 -4.06 3.88
N GLU A 323 7.99 -5.05 4.75
CA GLU A 323 7.19 -4.88 5.98
C GLU A 323 7.62 -3.66 6.82
N PRO A 324 8.92 -3.47 7.13
CA PRO A 324 9.33 -2.31 7.93
C PRO A 324 9.02 -0.98 7.26
N GLN A 325 9.16 -0.91 5.93
CA GLN A 325 8.87 0.29 5.15
C GLN A 325 7.36 0.58 5.13
N ILE A 326 6.54 -0.45 4.94
CA ILE A 326 5.08 -0.30 4.97
C ILE A 326 4.64 0.22 6.33
N ARG A 327 5.15 -0.34 7.44
CA ARG A 327 4.84 0.13 8.80
C ARG A 327 5.21 1.60 9.00
N LYS A 328 6.37 2.03 8.50
CA LYS A 328 6.81 3.44 8.55
C LYS A 328 5.93 4.37 7.71
N VAL A 329 5.45 3.91 6.55
CA VAL A 329 4.50 4.68 5.74
C VAL A 329 3.16 4.79 6.45
N VAL A 330 2.62 3.67 6.95
CA VAL A 330 1.31 3.62 7.60
C VAL A 330 1.27 4.46 8.88
N SER A 331 2.37 4.55 9.64
CA SER A 331 2.43 5.42 10.82
C SER A 331 2.35 6.92 10.50
N GLN A 332 2.62 7.30 9.25
CA GLN A 332 2.49 8.67 8.75
C GLN A 332 1.09 8.98 8.19
N ILE A 333 0.14 8.03 8.28
CA ILE A 333 -1.24 8.20 7.84
C ILE A 333 -2.15 8.31 9.06
N ARG A 334 -3.18 9.16 8.97
CA ARG A 334 -4.20 9.28 10.00
C ARG A 334 -4.78 7.91 10.35
N PRO A 335 -5.08 7.65 11.63
CA PRO A 335 -5.41 6.32 12.07
C PRO A 335 -6.81 5.93 11.58
N ASP A 336 -7.73 6.89 11.41
CA ASP A 336 -9.09 6.74 10.91
C ASP A 336 -9.19 6.72 9.37
N ARG A 337 -8.14 6.31 8.66
CA ARG A 337 -8.24 5.95 7.24
C ARG A 337 -9.08 4.68 7.04
N GLN A 338 -9.52 4.44 5.82
CA GLN A 338 -9.94 3.11 5.35
C GLN A 338 -8.72 2.37 4.77
N THR A 339 -8.55 1.10 5.13
CA THR A 339 -7.45 0.23 4.66
C THR A 339 -8.00 -0.98 3.93
N LEU A 340 -7.59 -1.15 2.66
CA LEU A 340 -7.90 -2.31 1.85
C LEU A 340 -6.61 -3.05 1.49
N MET A 341 -6.55 -4.35 1.80
CA MET A 341 -5.40 -5.20 1.47
C MET A 341 -5.78 -6.23 0.43
N TRP A 342 -4.92 -6.42 -0.57
CA TRP A 342 -5.17 -7.31 -1.69
C TRP A 342 -3.99 -8.27 -1.85
N SER A 343 -4.28 -9.57 -1.85
CA SER A 343 -3.25 -10.61 -1.84
C SER A 343 -3.69 -11.83 -2.65
N ALA A 344 -2.74 -12.57 -3.21
CA ALA A 344 -3.05 -13.86 -3.85
C ALA A 344 -3.09 -15.01 -2.83
N THR A 345 -2.35 -14.85 -1.74
CA THR A 345 -2.21 -15.84 -0.68
C THR A 345 -2.62 -15.30 0.70
N TRP A 346 -2.90 -16.18 1.65
CA TRP A 346 -3.33 -15.81 3.01
C TRP A 346 -2.50 -16.47 4.14
N PRO A 347 -1.16 -16.32 4.13
CA PRO A 347 -0.30 -16.88 5.17
C PRO A 347 -0.41 -16.11 6.50
N LYS A 348 0.18 -16.63 7.58
CA LYS A 348 0.05 -16.07 8.94
C LYS A 348 0.63 -14.65 9.05
N GLU A 349 1.66 -14.38 8.27
CA GLU A 349 2.36 -13.11 8.17
C GLU A 349 1.42 -12.03 7.62
N ILE A 350 0.65 -12.36 6.58
CA ILE A 350 -0.36 -11.48 6.01
C ILE A 350 -1.54 -11.29 6.96
N GLN A 351 -1.97 -12.33 7.66
CA GLN A 351 -3.00 -12.21 8.70
C GLN A 351 -2.56 -11.28 9.84
N ARG A 352 -1.28 -11.35 10.24
CA ARG A 352 -0.71 -10.43 11.24
C ARG A 352 -0.67 -9.01 10.71
N LEU A 353 -0.21 -8.80 9.48
CA LEU A 353 -0.19 -7.49 8.85
C LEU A 353 -1.59 -6.87 8.78
N ALA A 354 -2.59 -7.68 8.42
CA ALA A 354 -3.98 -7.27 8.38
C ALA A 354 -4.51 -6.86 9.76
N ARG A 355 -4.25 -7.63 10.82
CA ARG A 355 -4.66 -7.25 12.19
C ARG A 355 -4.01 -5.94 12.66
N ASP A 356 -2.78 -5.67 12.24
CA ASP A 356 -2.06 -4.47 12.65
C ASP A 356 -2.54 -3.21 11.90
N PHE A 357 -3.05 -3.36 10.67
CA PHE A 357 -3.37 -2.24 9.78
C PHE A 357 -4.86 -2.02 9.54
N CYS A 358 -5.64 -3.09 9.53
CA CYS A 358 -7.08 -3.06 9.43
C CYS A 358 -7.64 -3.08 10.85
N ARG A 359 -8.54 -2.15 11.15
CA ARG A 359 -9.05 -1.97 12.51
C ARG A 359 -10.11 -3.00 12.84
N GLU A 360 -9.79 -3.97 13.70
CA GLU A 360 -10.80 -4.77 14.43
C GLU A 360 -11.37 -3.93 15.58
N GLU A 361 -12.64 -3.53 15.48
CA GLU A 361 -13.38 -3.14 16.68
C GLU A 361 -13.42 -4.35 17.61
N THR A 362 -12.81 -4.22 18.78
CA THR A 362 -13.07 -5.14 19.89
C THR A 362 -14.39 -4.68 20.52
N PRO A 363 -15.34 -5.59 20.80
CA PRO A 363 -16.64 -5.24 21.37
C PRO A 363 -16.57 -4.56 22.74
#